data_AF-A0A931U697-F1
#
_entry.id   AF-A0A931U697-F1
#
_cell.length_a   1.000
_cell.length_b   1.000
_cell.length_c   1.000
_cell.angle_alpha   90.00
_cell.angle_beta   90.00
_cell.angle_gamma   90.00
#
_symmetry.space_group_name_H-M   'P 1'
#
loop_
_entity.id
_entity.type
_entity.pdbx_description
1 polymer ?
#
loop_
_entity_poly.entity_id
_entity_poly.type
_entity_poly.pdbx_seq_one_letter_code
_entity_poly.pdbx_strand_id
1 'polypeptide(L)' 'PRAIATQAQSRGVYVLEPSRQRVVEFAKDGLFRRQFRYSADNAPADLRLLAHDERRGWLVLASAERAYLAQLPR' A
#
# COMPACT_ATOMS: atom_id res chain seq x y z
N PRO A 1 -10.15 -4.43 -7.90
CA PRO A 1 -9.57 -3.28 -7.17
C PRO A 1 -10.64 -2.53 -6.35
N ARG A 2 -10.39 -2.28 -5.07
CA ARG A 2 -11.36 -1.60 -4.18
C ARG A 2 -11.01 -0.15 -3.86
N ALA A 3 -9.72 0.20 -3.90
CA ALA A 3 -9.23 1.56 -3.68
C ALA A 3 -7.88 1.75 -4.39
N ILE A 4 -7.56 3.00 -4.74
CA ILE A 4 -6.30 3.43 -5.34
C ILE A 4 -5.80 4.66 -4.58
N ALA A 5 -4.52 4.66 -4.20
CA ALA A 5 -3.88 5.82 -3.59
C ALA A 5 -2.62 6.22 -4.38
N THR A 6 -2.40 7.53 -4.49
CA THR A 6 -1.17 8.12 -5.00
C THR A 6 -0.64 9.10 -3.95
N GLN A 7 0.68 9.21 -3.80
CA GLN A 7 1.30 10.25 -2.97
C GLN A 7 2.31 11.00 -3.80
N ALA A 8 2.19 12.33 -3.82
CA ALA A 8 2.99 13.21 -4.70
C ALA A 8 4.51 13.01 -4.54
N GLN A 9 4.99 12.75 -3.31
CA GLN A 9 6.41 12.45 -3.06
C GLN A 9 6.79 10.99 -3.29
N SER A 10 5.85 10.04 -3.27
CA SER A 10 6.12 8.64 -3.58
C SER A 10 6.12 8.42 -5.09
N ARG A 11 7.03 7.59 -5.61
CA ARG A 11 7.09 7.29 -7.05
C ARG A 11 6.11 6.18 -7.48
N GLY A 12 5.11 5.83 -6.66
CA GLY A 12 4.27 4.66 -6.87
C GLY A 12 2.76 4.89 -6.77
N VAL A 13 2.00 3.98 -7.36
CA VAL A 13 0.55 3.83 -7.28
C VAL A 13 0.26 2.57 -6.46
N TYR A 14 -0.57 2.68 -5.43
CA TYR A 14 -0.91 1.55 -4.56
C TYR A 14 -2.35 1.11 -4.80
N VAL A 15 -2.54 -0.18 -5.03
CA VAL A 15 -3.83 -0.80 -5.33
C VAL A 15 -4.19 -1.81 -4.27
N LEU A 16 -5.37 -1.65 -3.68
CA LEU A 16 -5.93 -2.60 -2.72
C LEU A 16 -6.67 -3.74 -3.43
N GLU A 17 -6.30 -4.98 -3.12
CA GLU A 17 -6.96 -6.20 -3.61
C GLU A 17 -7.48 -7.08 -2.45
N PRO A 18 -8.68 -6.78 -1.91
CA PRO A 18 -9.27 -7.49 -0.77
C PRO A 18 -9.52 -8.97 -0.99
N SER A 19 -9.99 -9.34 -2.17
CA SER A 19 -10.20 -10.75 -2.53
C SER A 19 -8.92 -11.57 -2.55
N ARG A 20 -7.75 -10.91 -2.59
CA ARG A 20 -6.42 -11.54 -2.59
C ARG A 20 -5.60 -11.19 -1.34
N GLN A 21 -6.21 -10.51 -0.37
CA GLN A 21 -5.59 -10.11 0.90
C GLN A 21 -4.22 -9.43 0.72
N ARG A 22 -4.12 -8.56 -0.29
CA ARG A 22 -2.86 -7.86 -0.61
C ARG A 22 -3.04 -6.43 -1.08
N VAL A 23 -2.00 -5.64 -0.89
CA VAL A 23 -1.79 -4.35 -1.54
C VAL A 23 -0.67 -4.50 -2.55
N VAL A 24 -0.87 -3.96 -3.76
CA VAL A 24 0.11 -4.01 -4.84
C VAL A 24 0.62 -2.61 -5.12
N GLU A 25 1.94 -2.45 -5.21
CA GLU A 25 2.59 -1.22 -5.66
C GLU A 25 2.98 -1.35 -7.13
N PHE A 26 2.59 -0.35 -7.90
CA PHE A 26 3.03 -0.13 -9.28
C PHE A 26 3.86 1.16 -9.34
N ALA A 27 4.79 1.23 -10.29
CA ALA A 27 5.38 2.49 -10.73
C ALA A 27 4.31 3.36 -11.42
N LYS A 28 4.58 4.66 -11.57
CA LYS A 28 3.65 5.60 -12.24
C LYS A 28 3.34 5.22 -13.70
N ASP A 29 4.21 4.46 -14.35
CA ASP A 29 4.03 3.90 -15.69
C ASP A 29 3.23 2.58 -15.70
N GLY A 30 2.78 2.10 -14.55
CA GLY A 30 2.00 0.88 -14.41
C GLY A 30 2.83 -0.40 -14.26
N LEU A 31 4.16 -0.32 -14.23
CA LEU A 31 5.00 -1.49 -13.99
C LEU A 31 4.88 -1.98 -12.55
N PHE A 32 4.68 -3.29 -12.37
CA PHE A 32 4.66 -3.90 -11.04
C PHE A 32 6.00 -3.69 -10.32
N ARG A 33 5.94 -3.27 -9.05
CA ARG A 33 7.11 -3.14 -8.19
C ARG A 33 7.14 -4.21 -7.11
N ARG A 34 6.07 -4.32 -6.32
CA ARG A 34 6.00 -5.23 -5.18
C ARG A 34 4.56 -5.42 -4.67
N GLN A 35 4.40 -6.36 -3.74
CA GLN A 35 3.13 -6.60 -3.06
C GLN A 35 3.34 -6.84 -1.56
N PHE A 36 2.31 -6.53 -0.78
CA PHE A 36 2.27 -6.66 0.66
C PHE A 36 1.02 -7.46 1.04
N ARG A 37 1.16 -8.48 1.88
CA ARG A 37 0.01 -9.25 2.41
C ARG A 37 -0.50 -8.64 3.71
N TYR A 38 -1.80 -8.75 3.95
CA TYR A 38 -2.44 -8.42 5.23
C TYR A 38 -3.40 -9.55 5.66
N SER A 39 -3.70 -9.66 6.95
CA SER A 39 -4.67 -10.64 7.46
C SER A 39 -6.10 -10.24 7.08
N ALA A 40 -6.99 -11.23 6.90
CA ALA A 40 -8.42 -11.03 6.66
C ALA A 40 -9.08 -10.17 7.74
N ASP A 41 -8.70 -10.40 9.00
CA ASP A 41 -9.20 -9.66 10.18
C ASP A 41 -8.74 -8.18 10.18
N ASN A 42 -7.82 -7.84 9.28
CA ASN A 42 -7.22 -6.53 9.11
C ASN A 42 -7.41 -6.00 7.67
N ALA A 43 -8.48 -6.42 6.98
CA ALA A 43 -8.76 -5.96 5.64
C ALA A 43 -9.05 -4.44 5.63
N PRO A 44 -8.25 -3.62 4.92
CA PRO A 44 -8.55 -2.20 4.79
C PRO A 44 -9.89 -2.02 4.05
N ALA A 45 -10.79 -1.21 4.62
CA ALA A 45 -12.03 -0.83 3.93
C ALA A 45 -11.77 0.20 2.81
N ASP A 46 -10.74 1.02 2.99
CA ASP A 46 -10.26 2.07 2.11
C ASP A 46 -8.73 2.15 2.19
N LEU A 47 -8.07 2.79 1.23
CA LEU A 47 -6.63 2.95 1.17
C LEU A 47 -6.26 4.44 1.07
N ARG A 48 -5.62 4.97 2.13
CA ARG A 48 -4.96 6.27 2.16
C ARG A 48 -3.48 6.06 2.46
N LEU A 49 -2.60 6.55 1.62
CA LEU A 49 -1.16 6.50 1.91
C LEU A 49 -0.84 7.61 2.93
N LEU A 50 -0.36 7.26 4.13
CA LEU A 50 -0.04 8.26 5.17
C LEU A 50 1.43 8.65 5.17
N ALA A 51 2.34 7.70 4.99
CA ALA A 51 3.78 7.97 5.00
C ALA A 51 4.55 6.89 4.25
N HIS A 52 5.71 7.25 3.70
CA HIS A 52 6.61 6.34 2.99
C HIS A 52 8.05 6.77 3.21
N ASP A 53 8.90 5.86 3.64
CA ASP A 53 10.33 6.06 3.82
C ASP A 53 11.10 4.92 3.15
N GLU A 54 11.52 5.13 1.91
CA GLU A 54 12.33 4.16 1.16
C GLU A 54 13.70 3.93 1.82
N ARG A 55 14.29 4.96 2.45
CA ARG A 55 15.63 4.86 3.03
C ARG A 55 15.64 3.95 4.26
N ARG A 56 14.57 4.00 5.04
CA ARG A 56 14.37 3.14 6.21
C ARG A 56 13.57 1.88 5.89
N GLY A 57 13.14 1.71 4.65
CA GLY A 57 12.47 0.50 4.17
C GLY A 57 11.10 0.29 4.79
N TRP A 58 10.29 1.33 4.96
CA TRP A 58 8.92 1.17 5.47
C TRP A 58 7.91 2.11 4.82
N LEU A 59 6.65 1.72 4.93
CA LEU A 59 5.48 2.34 4.34
C LEU A 59 4.34 2.30 5.37
N VAL A 60 3.63 3.40 5.54
CA VAL A 60 2.38 3.46 6.31
C VAL A 60 1.20 3.64 5.36
N LEU A 61 0.42 2.57 5.22
CA LEU A 61 -0.91 2.60 4.61
C LEU A 61 -1.92 2.87 5.71
N ALA A 62 -3.00 3.57 5.43
CA ALA A 62 -4.10 3.71 6.36
C ALA A 62 -5.42 3.43 5.69
N SER A 63 -6.36 3.01 6.52
CA SER A 63 -7.78 3.04 6.26
C SER A 63 -8.40 4.14 7.13
N ALA A 64 -9.70 4.37 6.99
CA ALA A 64 -10.42 5.32 7.85
C ALA A 64 -10.26 5.03 9.36
N GLU A 65 -9.99 3.78 9.75
CA GLU A 65 -9.99 3.36 11.15
C GLU A 65 -8.62 2.98 11.71
N ARG A 66 -7.63 2.72 10.85
CA ARG A 66 -6.32 2.17 11.26
C ARG A 66 -5.20 2.57 10.33
N ALA A 67 -4.00 2.70 10.88
CA ALA A 67 -2.74 2.79 10.16
C ALA A 67 -1.99 1.44 10.20
N TYR A 68 -1.32 1.10 9.12
CA TYR A 68 -0.65 -0.17 8.85
C TYR A 68 0.80 0.12 8.46
N LEU A 69 1.74 -0.32 9.28
CA LEU A 69 3.16 -0.28 8.94
C LEU A 69 3.52 -1.54 8.15
N ALA A 70 3.98 -1.36 6.91
CA ALA A 70 4.55 -2.41 6.09
C ALA A 70 6.05 -2.17 5.94
N GLN A 71 6.87 -3.22 6.13
CA GLN A 71 8.26 -3.17 5.73
C GLN A 71 8.38 -3.37 4.22
N LEU A 72 9.21 -2.54 3.60
CA LEU A 72 9.58 -2.70 2.22
C LEU A 72 10.63 -3.82 2.12
N PRO A 73 10.53 -4.69 1.10
CA PRO A 73 11.60 -5.63 0.81
C PRO A 73 12.90 -4.86 0.52
N ARG A 74 14.02 -5.39 1.01
CA ARG A 74 15.37 -4.88 0.73
C ARG A 74 15.70 -5.02 -0.75
#